data_AF-A0A955W480-F1
#
_entry.id   AF-A0A955W480-F1
#
_cell.length_a   1.000
_cell.length_b   1.000
_cell.length_c   1.000
_cell.angle_alpha   90.00
_cell.angle_beta   90.00
_cell.angle_gamma   90.00
#
_symmetry.space_group_name_H-M   'P 1'
#
loop_
_entity.id
_entity.type
_entity.pdbx_description
1 polymer ?
#
loop_
_entity_poly.entity_id
_entity_poly.type
_entity_poly.pdbx_seq_one_letter_code
_entity_poly.pdbx_strand_id
1 'polypeptide(L)'
;MQDPAPEGRRVTHRYADPLDAIWLSAARHLGFEVRRAADVYASSDGRGTLTIGTPETLDADDSLAQMILHELCHALVEGPERFAEADWGLDNVTDRHRGREHACLRLQAALADAHGLRDVLAPTTDFRSYYDALPRTCCDPSAGAAPEGAADDEAEALARAGLARAEALGWTPTLERALAATARIVQATRDALEALGPAAQDDARDLPWLFERLAR
;
A
#
# COMPACT_ATOMS: atom_id res chain seq x y z
N MET A 1 -9.57 -48.02 -29.90
CA MET A 1 -9.28 -48.02 -28.45
C MET A 1 -8.57 -46.71 -28.20
N GLN A 2 -9.25 -45.70 -27.64
CA GLN A 2 -8.62 -44.44 -27.27
C GLN A 2 -7.97 -44.65 -25.90
N ASP A 3 -6.69 -44.32 -25.78
CA ASP A 3 -6.05 -44.23 -24.48
C ASP A 3 -6.79 -43.18 -23.62
N PRO A 4 -7.08 -43.48 -22.34
CA PRO A 4 -7.63 -42.49 -21.44
C PRO A 4 -6.63 -41.34 -21.28
N ALA A 5 -7.09 -40.10 -21.42
CA ALA A 5 -6.30 -38.92 -21.14
C ALA A 5 -5.72 -39.01 -19.71
N PRO A 6 -4.45 -38.62 -19.49
CA PRO A 6 -3.84 -38.72 -18.16
C PRO A 6 -4.65 -37.90 -17.15
N GLU A 7 -5.06 -38.55 -16.06
CA GLU A 7 -5.73 -37.89 -14.94
C GLU A 7 -4.85 -36.74 -14.43
N GLY A 8 -5.38 -35.52 -14.51
CA GLY A 8 -4.66 -34.32 -14.08
C GLY A 8 -4.24 -34.43 -12.62
N ARG A 9 -2.97 -34.13 -12.34
CA ARG A 9 -2.41 -34.09 -10.97
C ARG A 9 -3.30 -33.24 -10.05
N ARG A 10 -3.65 -33.78 -8.88
CA ARG A 10 -4.35 -33.02 -7.82
C ARG A 10 -3.53 -31.79 -7.39
N VAL A 11 -4.15 -30.61 -7.48
CA VAL A 11 -3.58 -29.36 -6.98
C VAL A 11 -3.66 -29.36 -5.45
N THR A 12 -2.50 -29.32 -4.78
CA THR A 12 -2.41 -29.27 -3.31
C THR A 12 -2.08 -27.87 -2.79
N HIS A 13 -1.51 -27.02 -3.63
CA HIS A 13 -1.12 -25.65 -3.29
C HIS A 13 -1.39 -24.75 -4.48
N ARG A 14 -1.75 -23.50 -4.19
CA ARG A 14 -1.79 -22.41 -5.17
C ARG A 14 -0.70 -21.42 -4.80
N TYR A 15 -0.09 -20.81 -5.82
CA TYR A 15 0.80 -19.70 -5.59
C TYR A 15 0.03 -18.57 -4.90
N ALA A 16 0.67 -17.97 -3.90
CA ALA A 16 0.23 -16.76 -3.27
C ALA A 16 1.36 -15.75 -3.43
N ASP A 17 1.01 -14.54 -3.85
CA ASP A 17 1.98 -13.45 -3.91
C ASP A 17 2.55 -13.21 -2.49
N PRO A 18 3.88 -13.21 -2.30
CA PRO A 18 4.49 -13.01 -1.00
C PRO A 18 4.12 -11.68 -0.33
N LEU A 19 3.96 -10.61 -1.11
CA LEU A 19 3.54 -9.30 -0.59
C LEU A 19 2.08 -9.34 -0.15
N ASP A 20 1.19 -9.95 -0.95
CA ASP A 20 -0.20 -10.16 -0.54
C ASP A 20 -0.28 -10.93 0.79
N ALA A 21 0.48 -12.01 0.93
CA ALA A 21 0.49 -12.81 2.15
C ALA A 21 0.94 -12.00 3.39
N ILE A 22 1.94 -11.13 3.24
CA ILE A 22 2.41 -10.24 4.30
C ILE A 22 1.32 -9.27 4.73
N TRP A 23 0.72 -8.57 3.78
CA TRP A 23 -0.21 -7.48 4.09
C TRP A 23 -1.60 -7.99 4.49
N LEU A 24 -2.06 -9.13 3.96
CA LEU A 24 -3.25 -9.82 4.47
C LEU A 24 -3.06 -10.28 5.91
N SER A 25 -1.87 -10.80 6.25
CA SER A 25 -1.54 -11.16 7.63
C SER A 25 -1.49 -9.93 8.52
N ALA A 26 -0.87 -8.84 8.08
CA ALA A 26 -0.80 -7.59 8.83
C ALA A 26 -2.19 -7.01 9.12
N ALA A 27 -3.04 -6.88 8.09
CA ALA A 27 -4.42 -6.43 8.25
C ALA A 27 -5.18 -7.28 9.27
N ARG A 28 -5.06 -8.61 9.19
CA ARG A 28 -5.70 -9.52 10.14
C ARG A 28 -5.21 -9.35 11.58
N HIS A 29 -3.90 -9.14 11.78
CA HIS A 29 -3.35 -8.86 13.11
C HIS A 29 -3.84 -7.52 13.68
N LEU A 30 -4.17 -6.56 12.82
CA LEU A 30 -4.74 -5.27 13.20
C LEU A 30 -6.27 -5.30 13.35
N GLY A 31 -6.91 -6.46 13.13
CA GLY A 31 -8.34 -6.65 13.30
C GLY A 31 -9.18 -6.46 12.03
N PHE A 32 -8.54 -6.39 10.86
CA PHE A 32 -9.22 -6.23 9.57
C PHE A 32 -9.24 -7.53 8.76
N GLU A 33 -10.39 -7.84 8.19
CA GLU A 33 -10.56 -8.84 7.13
C GLU A 33 -10.51 -8.14 5.77
N VAL A 34 -9.65 -8.60 4.87
CA VAL A 34 -9.58 -8.07 3.50
C VAL A 34 -10.39 -8.96 2.57
N ARG A 35 -11.29 -8.35 1.80
CA ARG A 35 -12.10 -9.01 0.75
C ARG A 35 -11.79 -8.40 -0.60
N ARG A 36 -11.94 -9.20 -1.66
CA ARG A 36 -11.78 -8.76 -3.05
C ARG A 36 -13.14 -8.70 -3.74
N ALA A 37 -13.42 -7.59 -4.43
CA ALA A 37 -14.67 -7.40 -5.17
C ALA A 37 -14.44 -6.56 -6.44
N ALA A 38 -15.22 -6.78 -7.49
CA ALA A 38 -15.01 -6.18 -8.81
C ALA A 38 -15.85 -4.91 -9.05
N ASP A 39 -16.49 -4.37 -8.01
CA ASP A 39 -17.39 -3.22 -8.08
C ASP A 39 -16.98 -2.08 -7.14
N VAL A 40 -15.79 -2.18 -6.55
CA VAL A 40 -15.22 -1.17 -5.65
C VAL A 40 -13.72 -1.05 -5.89
N TYR A 41 -13.18 0.16 -5.76
CA TYR A 41 -11.74 0.38 -5.82
C TYR A 41 -11.08 0.06 -4.48
N ALA A 42 -11.49 0.78 -3.43
CA ALA A 42 -11.23 0.44 -2.03
C ALA A 42 -12.37 0.98 -1.16
N SER A 43 -12.71 0.27 -0.09
CA SER A 43 -13.73 0.70 0.87
C SER A 43 -13.56 -0.01 2.21
N SER A 44 -13.93 0.69 3.29
CA SER A 44 -14.09 0.13 4.63
C SER A 44 -15.56 0.09 5.00
N ASP A 45 -16.04 -1.03 5.56
CA ASP A 45 -17.43 -1.14 6.00
C ASP A 45 -17.69 -0.57 7.42
N GLY A 46 -16.63 -0.07 8.08
CA GLY A 46 -16.68 0.38 9.47
C GLY A 46 -16.89 -0.75 10.50
N ARG A 47 -16.77 -2.01 10.08
CA ARG A 47 -17.03 -3.21 10.90
C ARG A 47 -15.89 -4.22 10.84
N GLY A 48 -14.73 -3.77 10.39
CA GLY A 48 -13.51 -4.57 10.29
C GLY A 48 -13.33 -5.25 8.95
N THR A 49 -14.10 -4.91 7.91
CA THR A 49 -13.85 -5.38 6.54
C THR A 49 -13.27 -4.27 5.68
N LEU A 50 -12.13 -4.55 5.05
CA LEU A 50 -11.59 -3.76 3.94
C LEU A 50 -11.93 -4.49 2.63
N THR A 51 -12.70 -3.86 1.76
CA THR A 51 -12.99 -4.39 0.43
C THR A 51 -12.11 -3.69 -0.58
N ILE A 52 -11.26 -4.44 -1.28
CA ILE A 52 -10.30 -3.92 -2.26
C ILE A 52 -10.63 -4.51 -3.63
N GLY A 53 -10.53 -3.69 -4.67
CA GLY A 53 -10.80 -4.06 -6.05
C GLY A 53 -10.10 -5.36 -6.49
N THR A 54 -10.73 -6.13 -7.39
CA THR A 54 -10.02 -7.21 -8.09
C THR A 54 -9.00 -6.62 -9.07
N PRO A 55 -8.03 -7.40 -9.58
CA PRO A 55 -7.02 -6.87 -10.50
C PRO A 55 -7.60 -6.16 -11.74
N GLU A 56 -8.81 -6.53 -12.16
CA GLU A 56 -9.49 -5.93 -13.32
C GLU A 56 -10.04 -4.51 -13.04
N THR A 57 -10.17 -4.11 -11.77
CA THR A 57 -10.69 -2.80 -11.36
C THR A 57 -9.64 -1.86 -10.80
N LEU A 58 -8.46 -2.38 -10.47
CA LEU A 58 -7.34 -1.59 -9.98
C LEU A 58 -6.47 -1.12 -11.16
N ASP A 59 -5.63 -0.13 -10.92
CA ASP A 59 -4.65 0.29 -11.92
C ASP A 59 -3.63 -0.84 -12.17
N ALA A 60 -3.08 -0.90 -13.38
CA ALA A 60 -2.25 -2.03 -13.79
C ALA A 60 -0.96 -2.21 -12.95
N ASP A 61 -0.53 -1.15 -12.27
CA ASP A 61 0.61 -1.14 -11.36
C ASP A 61 0.22 -1.11 -9.87
N ASP A 62 -1.06 -1.34 -9.54
CA ASP A 62 -1.50 -1.56 -8.17
C ASP A 62 -1.15 -2.96 -7.68
N SER A 63 -0.67 -3.00 -6.43
CA SER A 63 -0.56 -4.24 -5.67
C SER A 63 -1.55 -4.23 -4.50
N LEU A 64 -2.03 -5.41 -4.11
CA LEU A 64 -2.89 -5.52 -2.92
C LEU A 64 -2.16 -5.01 -1.66
N ALA A 65 -0.85 -5.24 -1.58
CA ALA A 65 0.00 -4.73 -0.51
C ALA A 65 -0.08 -3.20 -0.37
N GLN A 66 0.05 -2.47 -1.49
CA GLN A 66 -0.08 -1.02 -1.54
C GLN A 66 -1.47 -0.57 -1.10
N MET A 67 -2.53 -1.20 -1.62
CA MET A 67 -3.91 -0.85 -1.28
C MET A 67 -4.22 -1.08 0.20
N ILE A 68 -3.73 -2.18 0.80
CA ILE A 68 -3.90 -2.43 2.23
C ILE A 68 -3.16 -1.36 3.06
N LEU A 69 -1.91 -1.04 2.71
CA LEU A 69 -1.17 0.00 3.42
C LEU A 69 -1.90 1.35 3.37
N HIS A 70 -2.42 1.71 2.19
CA HIS A 70 -3.16 2.95 1.97
C HIS A 70 -4.40 3.04 2.87
N GLU A 71 -5.23 1.99 2.90
CA GLU A 71 -6.41 1.95 3.78
C GLU A 71 -6.06 2.02 5.27
N LEU A 72 -4.97 1.37 5.69
CA LEU A 72 -4.48 1.47 7.07
C LEU A 72 -4.00 2.89 7.39
N CYS A 73 -3.41 3.60 6.42
CA CYS A 73 -3.03 5.00 6.59
C CYS A 73 -4.26 5.90 6.73
N HIS A 74 -5.33 5.67 5.96
CA HIS A 74 -6.60 6.38 6.16
C HIS A 74 -7.16 6.16 7.56
N ALA A 75 -7.24 4.92 8.02
CA ALA A 75 -7.70 4.62 9.37
C ALA A 75 -6.88 5.41 10.43
N LEU A 76 -5.55 5.43 10.28
CA LEU A 76 -4.68 6.17 11.18
C LEU A 76 -4.83 7.69 11.07
N VAL A 77 -5.08 8.25 9.89
CA VAL A 77 -5.28 9.70 9.70
C VAL A 77 -6.63 10.15 10.27
N GLU A 78 -7.70 9.41 9.99
CA GLU A 78 -9.06 9.74 10.43
C GLU A 78 -9.28 9.50 11.92
N GLY A 79 -8.60 8.50 12.48
CA GLY A 79 -8.61 8.20 13.91
C GLY A 79 -9.65 7.17 14.36
N PRO A 80 -9.47 6.60 15.57
CA PRO A 80 -10.28 5.49 16.08
C PRO A 80 -11.77 5.83 16.24
N GLU A 81 -12.08 7.11 16.43
CA GLU A 81 -13.46 7.61 16.49
C GLU A 81 -14.24 7.38 15.19
N ARG A 82 -13.53 7.22 14.05
CA ARG A 82 -14.10 6.96 12.72
C ARG A 82 -14.05 5.49 12.30
N PHE A 83 -13.46 4.60 13.08
CA PHE A 83 -13.33 3.18 12.70
C PHE A 83 -14.67 2.48 12.49
N ALA A 84 -15.73 2.97 13.13
CA ALA A 84 -17.08 2.44 12.99
C ALA A 84 -17.85 3.01 11.79
N GLU A 85 -17.29 3.99 11.09
CA GLU A 85 -17.91 4.65 9.94
C GLU A 85 -17.43 4.00 8.64
N ALA A 86 -18.34 3.87 7.68
CA ALA A 86 -17.97 3.44 6.33
C ALA A 86 -16.95 4.42 5.74
N ASP A 87 -15.94 3.88 5.07
CA ASP A 87 -14.82 4.63 4.49
C ASP A 87 -14.20 5.65 5.46
N TRP A 88 -14.16 5.31 6.76
CA TRP A 88 -13.59 6.17 7.79
C TRP A 88 -14.31 7.52 7.94
N GLY A 89 -15.55 7.60 7.46
CA GLY A 89 -16.34 8.84 7.41
C GLY A 89 -15.94 9.78 6.27
N LEU A 90 -15.16 9.30 5.30
CA LEU A 90 -14.71 10.10 4.16
C LEU A 90 -15.83 10.32 3.13
N ASP A 91 -15.83 11.50 2.52
CA ASP A 91 -16.63 11.81 1.34
C ASP A 91 -15.77 11.54 0.10
N ASN A 92 -16.05 10.43 -0.57
CA ASN A 92 -15.35 9.97 -1.77
C ASN A 92 -15.97 10.53 -3.07
N VAL A 93 -16.94 11.44 -2.98
CA VAL A 93 -17.68 12.00 -4.13
C VAL A 93 -17.28 13.45 -4.41
N THR A 94 -16.78 14.17 -3.40
CA THR A 94 -16.40 15.59 -3.54
C THR A 94 -14.95 15.84 -3.12
N ASP A 95 -14.40 16.99 -3.55
CA ASP A 95 -13.04 17.41 -3.17
C ASP A 95 -12.90 17.81 -1.69
N ARG A 96 -13.97 17.71 -0.89
CA ARG A 96 -14.01 18.16 0.50
C ARG A 96 -12.91 17.53 1.35
N HIS A 97 -12.55 16.28 1.09
CA HIS A 97 -11.55 15.54 1.88
C HIS A 97 -10.20 15.37 1.18
N ARG A 98 -9.91 16.20 0.17
CA ARG A 98 -8.60 16.18 -0.50
C ARG A 98 -7.42 16.36 0.47
N GLY A 99 -7.56 17.18 1.52
CA GLY A 99 -6.51 17.34 2.54
C GLY A 99 -6.29 16.08 3.38
N ARG A 100 -7.33 15.26 3.58
CA ARG A 100 -7.23 13.96 4.28
C ARG A 100 -6.51 12.92 3.42
N GLU A 101 -6.79 12.93 2.12
CA GLU A 101 -6.03 12.14 1.14
C GLU A 101 -4.54 12.49 1.16
N HIS A 102 -4.21 13.77 1.11
CA HIS A 102 -2.82 14.22 1.22
C HIS A 102 -2.15 13.80 2.53
N ALA A 103 -2.87 13.84 3.65
CA ALA A 103 -2.37 13.35 4.94
C ALA A 103 -2.09 11.83 4.92
N CYS A 104 -2.99 11.05 4.31
CA CYS A 104 -2.83 9.61 4.11
C CYS A 104 -1.54 9.32 3.33
N LEU A 105 -1.35 10.02 2.21
CA LEU A 105 -0.18 9.89 1.36
C LEU A 105 1.13 10.29 2.05
N ARG A 106 1.12 11.35 2.86
CA ARG A 106 2.28 11.74 3.69
C ARG A 106 2.63 10.67 4.72
N LEU A 107 1.63 10.12 5.40
CA LEU A 107 1.83 9.03 6.35
C LEU A 107 2.38 7.78 5.67
N GLN A 108 1.80 7.40 4.53
CA GLN A 108 2.25 6.28 3.70
C GLN A 108 3.71 6.47 3.27
N ALA A 109 4.06 7.67 2.77
CA ALA A 109 5.43 8.00 2.38
C ALA A 109 6.40 7.86 3.57
N ALA A 110 6.06 8.42 4.74
CA ALA A 110 6.91 8.36 5.92
C ALA A 110 7.16 6.92 6.41
N LEU A 111 6.11 6.08 6.42
CA LEU A 111 6.22 4.67 6.78
C LEU A 111 7.06 3.89 5.76
N ALA A 112 6.87 4.14 4.46
CA ALA A 112 7.60 3.45 3.41
C ALA A 112 9.08 3.90 3.31
N ASP A 113 9.36 5.20 3.50
CA ASP A 113 10.70 5.77 3.43
C ASP A 113 11.63 5.13 4.48
N ALA A 114 11.14 4.85 5.69
CA ALA A 114 11.90 4.19 6.76
C ALA A 114 12.48 2.81 6.36
N HIS A 115 11.94 2.20 5.30
CA HIS A 115 12.34 0.89 4.80
C HIS A 115 12.86 0.93 3.36
N GLY A 116 13.05 2.11 2.77
CA GLY A 116 13.46 2.25 1.36
C GLY A 116 12.40 1.74 0.37
N LEU A 117 11.13 1.79 0.76
CA LEU A 117 9.99 1.24 0.01
C LEU A 117 9.14 2.32 -0.69
N ARG A 118 9.56 3.59 -0.65
CA ARG A 118 8.77 4.73 -1.12
C ARG A 118 8.20 4.54 -2.51
N ASP A 119 9.04 4.13 -3.46
CA ASP A 119 8.65 3.96 -4.87
C ASP A 119 7.87 2.65 -5.09
N VAL A 120 8.20 1.61 -4.32
CA VAL A 120 7.53 0.30 -4.40
C VAL A 120 6.07 0.41 -3.97
N LEU A 121 5.82 1.11 -2.87
CA LEU A 121 4.49 1.28 -2.26
C LEU A 121 3.88 2.66 -2.55
N ALA A 122 4.35 3.36 -3.59
CA ALA A 122 3.76 4.63 -4.01
C ALA A 122 2.32 4.42 -4.55
N PRO A 123 1.38 5.36 -4.33
CA PRO A 123 0.06 5.29 -4.97
C PRO A 123 0.18 5.31 -6.50
N THR A 124 -0.86 4.85 -7.17
CA THR A 124 -0.98 4.78 -8.65
C THR A 124 -1.98 5.79 -9.20
N THR A 125 -2.83 6.33 -8.32
CA THR A 125 -3.91 7.27 -8.64
C THR A 125 -3.39 8.63 -9.12
N ASP A 126 -4.31 9.53 -9.48
CA ASP A 126 -4.01 10.92 -9.88
C ASP A 126 -3.18 11.70 -8.83
N PHE A 127 -3.18 11.27 -7.57
CA PHE A 127 -2.37 11.86 -6.50
C PHE A 127 -0.90 11.42 -6.52
N ARG A 128 -0.48 10.58 -7.47
CA ARG A 128 0.91 10.19 -7.64
C ARG A 128 1.84 11.39 -7.80
N SER A 129 1.42 12.41 -8.56
CA SER A 129 2.19 13.64 -8.74
C SER A 129 2.46 14.38 -7.42
N TYR A 130 1.48 14.42 -6.51
CA TYR A 130 1.64 14.96 -5.18
C TYR A 130 2.61 14.12 -4.34
N TYR A 131 2.41 12.80 -4.33
CA TYR A 131 3.25 11.86 -3.58
C TYR A 131 4.72 11.93 -3.99
N ASP A 132 5.01 11.98 -5.29
CA ASP A 132 6.38 12.08 -5.81
C ASP A 132 7.05 13.40 -5.44
N ALA A 133 6.27 14.48 -5.31
CA ALA A 133 6.76 15.80 -4.91
C ALA A 133 7.05 15.91 -3.40
N LEU A 134 6.55 14.98 -2.57
CA LEU A 134 6.78 15.01 -1.12
C LEU A 134 8.28 14.89 -0.83
N PRO A 135 8.84 15.71 0.08
CA PRO A 135 10.21 15.49 0.55
C PRO A 135 10.31 14.15 1.29
N ARG A 136 11.47 13.48 1.25
CA ARG A 136 11.70 12.23 2.02
C ARG A 136 11.57 12.42 3.53
N THR A 137 11.62 13.67 3.97
CA THR A 137 11.42 14.10 5.35
C THR A 137 10.01 14.68 5.58
N CYS A 138 9.01 14.33 4.77
CA CYS A 138 7.66 14.96 4.79
C CYS A 138 6.88 14.86 6.12
N CYS A 139 7.29 14.00 7.04
CA CYS A 139 6.74 13.94 8.40
C CYS A 139 7.76 14.31 9.50
N ASP A 140 8.97 14.75 9.12
CA ASP A 140 9.99 15.23 10.05
C ASP A 140 9.68 16.68 10.45
N PRO A 141 9.36 16.97 11.72
CA PRO A 141 9.07 18.33 12.17
C PRO A 141 10.28 19.29 12.08
N SER A 142 11.49 18.78 11.83
CA SER A 142 12.71 19.56 11.65
C SER A 142 13.06 19.83 10.19
N ALA A 143 12.46 19.08 9.26
CA ALA A 143 12.53 19.43 7.86
C ALA A 143 11.58 20.60 7.63
N GLY A 144 12.10 21.74 7.20
CA GLY A 144 11.30 22.94 6.96
C GLY A 144 10.06 22.65 6.10
N ALA A 145 9.02 23.45 6.30
CA ALA A 145 7.70 23.28 5.70
C ALA A 145 7.76 22.90 4.21
N ALA A 146 6.91 21.95 3.84
CA ALA A 146 6.66 21.64 2.44
C ALA A 146 6.24 22.91 1.67
N PRO A 147 6.54 22.99 0.37
CA PRO A 147 6.03 24.08 -0.43
C PRO A 147 4.50 23.95 -0.53
N GLU A 148 3.81 25.01 -0.09
CA GLU A 148 2.42 25.39 -0.42
C GLU A 148 1.30 25.17 0.64
N GLY A 149 0.97 26.26 1.35
CA GLY A 149 -0.40 26.60 1.76
C GLY A 149 -0.97 25.89 3.02
N ALA A 150 -1.96 26.53 3.65
CA ALA A 150 -2.54 26.07 4.93
C ALA A 150 -3.18 24.66 4.89
N ALA A 151 -3.61 24.19 3.72
CA ALA A 151 -4.17 22.84 3.56
C ALA A 151 -3.08 21.75 3.65
N ASP A 152 -1.86 22.07 3.24
CA ASP A 152 -0.72 21.16 3.30
C ASP A 152 -0.12 21.13 4.73
N ASP A 153 -0.18 22.26 5.45
CA ASP A 153 0.10 22.32 6.90
C ASP A 153 -0.86 21.41 7.69
N GLU A 154 -2.16 21.41 7.35
CA GLU A 154 -3.15 20.51 7.95
C GLU A 154 -2.84 19.04 7.62
N ALA A 155 -2.51 18.74 6.36
CA ALA A 155 -2.15 17.38 5.96
C ALA A 155 -0.90 16.86 6.71
N GLU A 156 0.11 17.71 6.92
CA GLU A 156 1.28 17.39 7.75
C GLU A 156 0.91 17.06 9.19
N ALA A 157 0.07 17.91 9.80
CA ALA A 157 -0.33 17.75 11.18
C ALA A 157 -1.11 16.44 11.37
N LEU A 158 -1.99 16.10 10.43
CA LEU A 158 -2.76 14.87 10.44
C LEU A 158 -1.88 13.63 10.20
N ALA A 159 -0.93 13.69 9.28
CA ALA A 159 0.01 12.59 9.04
C ALA A 159 0.86 12.28 10.29
N ARG A 160 1.38 13.32 10.96
CA ARG A 160 2.08 13.17 12.26
C ARG A 160 1.18 12.60 13.34
N ALA A 161 -0.07 13.04 13.41
CA ALA A 161 -1.04 12.46 14.34
C ALA A 161 -1.29 10.98 14.04
N GLY A 162 -1.30 10.58 12.77
CA GLY A 162 -1.37 9.19 12.33
C GLY A 162 -0.20 8.34 12.82
N LEU A 163 1.04 8.84 12.75
CA LEU A 163 2.22 8.16 13.30
C LEU A 163 2.10 7.96 14.82
N ALA A 164 1.77 9.03 15.55
CA ALA A 164 1.59 8.96 17.01
C ALA A 164 0.45 8.00 17.39
N ARG A 165 -0.60 7.94 16.57
CA ARG A 165 -1.74 7.05 16.77
C ARG A 165 -1.37 5.58 16.49
N ALA A 166 -0.53 5.31 15.49
CA ALA A 166 -0.04 3.95 15.24
C ALA A 166 0.70 3.40 16.47
N GLU A 167 1.48 4.24 17.15
CA GLU A 167 2.13 3.89 18.41
C GLU A 167 1.10 3.68 19.53
N ALA A 168 0.20 4.65 19.74
CA ALA A 168 -0.79 4.60 20.82
C ALA A 168 -1.75 3.40 20.71
N LEU A 169 -2.09 2.98 19.48
CA LEU A 169 -2.93 1.81 19.20
C LEU A 169 -2.15 0.48 19.21
N GLY A 170 -0.81 0.53 19.35
CA GLY A 170 0.04 -0.66 19.28
C GLY A 170 0.13 -1.27 17.87
N TRP A 171 -0.15 -0.49 16.82
CA TRP A 171 -0.04 -0.92 15.42
C TRP A 171 1.41 -0.95 14.93
N THR A 172 2.27 -0.08 15.48
CA THR A 172 3.67 0.09 15.06
C THR A 172 4.42 -1.24 14.89
N PRO A 173 4.42 -2.18 15.85
CA PRO A 173 5.16 -3.44 15.68
C PRO A 173 4.66 -4.29 14.50
N THR A 174 3.36 -4.23 14.18
CA THR A 174 2.79 -4.98 13.06
C THR A 174 3.13 -4.32 11.73
N LEU A 175 3.04 -3.00 11.65
CA LEU A 175 3.42 -2.22 10.46
C LEU A 175 4.91 -2.37 10.15
N GLU A 176 5.78 -2.21 11.14
CA GLU A 176 7.23 -2.39 10.99
C GLU A 176 7.59 -3.80 10.51
N ARG A 177 6.94 -4.85 11.04
CA ARG A 177 7.16 -6.22 10.58
C ARG A 177 6.75 -6.41 9.12
N ALA A 178 5.61 -5.85 8.72
CA ALA A 178 5.12 -5.96 7.34
C ALA A 178 6.02 -5.21 6.35
N LEU A 179 6.43 -3.98 6.69
CA LEU A 179 7.34 -3.17 5.89
C LEU A 179 8.73 -3.81 5.81
N ALA A 180 9.31 -4.27 6.92
CA ALA A 180 10.59 -4.97 6.91
C ALA A 180 10.57 -6.29 6.12
N ALA A 181 9.46 -7.03 6.16
CA ALA A 181 9.29 -8.23 5.35
C ALA A 181 9.18 -7.89 3.85
N THR A 182 8.42 -6.85 3.52
CA THR A 182 8.30 -6.31 2.15
C THR A 182 9.68 -5.89 1.61
N ALA A 183 10.45 -5.13 2.39
CA ALA A 183 11.80 -4.69 2.02
C ALA A 183 12.75 -5.86 1.70
N ARG A 184 12.65 -6.97 2.45
CA ARG A 184 13.47 -8.17 2.18
C ARG A 184 13.11 -8.84 0.85
N ILE A 185 11.84 -8.91 0.49
CA ILE A 185 11.39 -9.48 -0.80
C ILE A 185 11.82 -8.58 -1.96
N VAL A 186 11.63 -7.27 -1.80
CA VAL A 186 12.07 -6.24 -2.74
C VAL A 186 13.57 -6.35 -2.98
N GLN A 187 14.39 -6.42 -1.92
CA GLN A 187 15.84 -6.55 -2.05
C GLN A 187 16.25 -7.85 -2.74
N ALA A 188 15.69 -8.99 -2.31
CA ALA A 188 15.99 -10.28 -2.93
C ALA A 188 15.63 -10.30 -4.41
N THR A 189 14.56 -9.58 -4.80
CA THR A 189 14.18 -9.43 -6.19
C THR A 189 15.19 -8.56 -6.93
N ARG A 190 15.53 -7.37 -6.41
CA ARG A 190 16.58 -6.50 -7.00
C ARG A 190 17.88 -7.27 -7.26
N ASP A 191 18.38 -7.99 -6.26
CA ASP A 191 19.61 -8.79 -6.37
C ASP A 191 19.51 -9.83 -7.50
N ALA A 192 18.35 -10.49 -7.64
CA ALA A 192 18.10 -11.46 -8.71
C ALA A 192 18.05 -10.80 -10.09
N LEU A 193 17.46 -9.60 -10.21
CA LEU A 193 17.38 -8.87 -11.47
C LEU A 193 18.72 -8.28 -11.90
N GLU A 194 19.54 -7.82 -10.95
CA GLU A 194 20.91 -7.37 -11.22
C GLU A 194 21.78 -8.52 -11.72
N ALA A 195 21.64 -9.72 -11.14
CA ALA A 195 22.40 -10.90 -11.53
C ALA A 195 22.10 -11.39 -12.96
N LEU A 196 20.93 -11.07 -13.52
CA LEU A 196 20.57 -11.40 -14.90
C LEU A 196 21.37 -10.60 -15.95
N GLY A 197 21.95 -9.45 -15.56
CA GLY A 197 22.68 -8.55 -16.45
C GLY A 197 21.79 -7.84 -17.50
N PRO A 198 22.33 -6.90 -18.28
CA PRO A 198 21.54 -5.98 -19.11
C PRO A 198 20.74 -6.63 -20.24
N ALA A 199 21.20 -7.79 -20.75
CA ALA A 199 20.60 -8.44 -21.91
C ALA A 199 19.35 -9.27 -21.58
N ALA A 200 19.17 -9.69 -20.33
CA ALA A 200 17.99 -10.45 -19.87
C ALA A 200 16.95 -9.55 -19.16
N GLN A 201 17.29 -8.27 -18.90
CA GLN A 201 16.35 -7.27 -18.41
C GLN A 201 15.30 -6.89 -19.47
N ASP A 202 15.59 -7.07 -20.77
CA ASP A 202 14.65 -6.81 -21.86
C ASP A 202 13.55 -7.87 -21.97
N ASP A 203 13.87 -9.15 -21.76
CA ASP A 203 12.88 -10.25 -21.70
C ASP A 203 12.03 -10.19 -20.42
N ALA A 204 12.55 -9.53 -19.39
CA ALA A 204 11.88 -9.35 -18.10
C ALA A 204 10.99 -8.11 -18.04
N ARG A 205 10.91 -7.31 -19.12
CA ARG A 205 9.94 -6.19 -19.25
C ARG A 205 8.49 -6.66 -19.29
N ASP A 206 8.26 -7.94 -19.60
CA ASP A 206 6.96 -8.59 -19.52
C ASP A 206 6.65 -9.15 -18.10
N LEU A 207 7.57 -9.01 -17.14
CA LEU A 207 7.29 -9.29 -15.73
C LEU A 207 6.65 -8.04 -15.10
N PRO A 208 5.37 -8.12 -14.67
CA PRO A 208 4.56 -6.95 -14.40
C PRO A 208 5.04 -6.14 -13.19
N TRP A 209 4.88 -4.82 -13.31
CA TRP A 209 4.96 -3.69 -12.35
C TRP A 209 6.17 -3.57 -11.42
N LEU A 210 6.71 -4.67 -10.90
CA LEU A 210 7.80 -4.66 -9.92
C LEU A 210 9.12 -4.19 -10.56
N PHE A 211 9.36 -4.51 -11.83
CA PHE A 211 10.59 -4.12 -12.54
C PHE A 211 10.79 -2.60 -12.66
N GLU A 212 9.75 -1.85 -13.06
CA GLU A 212 9.85 -0.40 -13.24
C GLU A 212 10.03 0.38 -11.93
N ARG A 213 9.55 -0.19 -10.81
CA ARG A 213 9.67 0.38 -9.46
C ARG A 213 10.93 -0.05 -8.73
N LEU A 214 11.51 -1.21 -9.06
CA LEU A 214 12.76 -1.69 -8.47
C LEU A 214 14.02 -1.12 -9.14
N ALA A 215 13.93 -0.69 -10.40
CA ALA A 215 15.04 -0.20 -11.21
C ALA A 215 15.39 1.30 -11.00
N ARG A 216 14.67 2.01 -10.12
CA ARG A 216 14.97 3.39 -9.68
C ARG A 216 15.49 3.37 -8.24
#